data_AF-A0AA38FCT3-F1
#
_entry.id   AF-A0AA38FCT3-F1
#
_cell.length_a   1.000
_cell.length_b   1.000
_cell.length_c   1.000
_cell.angle_alpha   90.00
_cell.angle_beta   90.00
_cell.angle_gamma   90.00
#
_symmetry.space_group_name_H-M   'P 1'
#
loop_
_entity.id
_entity.type
_entity.pdbx_description
1 polymer ?
#
loop_
_entity_poly.entity_id
_entity_poly.type
_entity_poly.pdbx_seq_one_letter_code
_entity_poly.pdbx_strand_id
1 'polypeptide(L)'
;MDSILAIGALAKLIRFVGGTGSTKEPERKFDVIVYDGISSEETLRMVGASEISRWYMRYLRNLAEKTDTGRLTAPSFLKLTVASLNQDNIADSGGQTSAKIWDAADSILEKGSSAFANPLKFSCYLVMDPSNSMSVKAALRYWGCAIQAGTNVSGAFYLAFASNGASNKGPIEEKFFPLATAGVPFLSMDSVINWDIAINNLNEDARKLLTLKSGNSRSISPVTFDQTKKTLTLFLPGFDKSDIRLSQVGFLSLKLKMHCYIY
;
A
#
# COMPACT_ATOMS: atom_id res chain seq x y z
N MET A 1 -18.42 -0.34 8.94
CA MET A 1 -17.35 0.03 9.89
C MET A 1 -16.41 0.94 9.13
N ASP A 2 -16.23 2.17 9.60
CA ASP A 2 -15.42 3.16 8.89
C ASP A 2 -13.99 2.66 8.74
N SER A 3 -13.43 2.74 7.52
CA SER A 3 -12.09 2.24 7.20
C SER A 3 -10.99 2.79 8.11
N ILE A 4 -11.21 3.94 8.76
CA ILE A 4 -10.30 4.53 9.76
C ILE A 4 -10.19 3.66 11.03
N LEU A 5 -11.28 3.03 11.48
CA LEU A 5 -11.25 2.11 12.62
C LEU A 5 -10.56 0.79 12.26
N ALA A 6 -10.69 0.36 11.01
CA ALA A 6 -9.96 -0.79 10.49
C ALA A 6 -8.44 -0.54 10.49
N ILE A 7 -7.97 0.70 10.22
CA ILE A 7 -6.55 1.08 10.34
C ILE A 7 -6.02 0.84 11.75
N GLY A 8 -6.76 1.28 12.77
CA GLY A 8 -6.36 1.10 14.17
C GLY A 8 -6.25 -0.38 14.56
N ALA A 9 -7.20 -1.19 14.11
CA ALA A 9 -7.17 -2.64 14.33
C ALA A 9 -6.00 -3.30 13.57
N LEU A 10 -5.78 -2.92 12.31
CA LEU A 10 -4.73 -3.45 11.44
C LEU A 10 -3.33 -3.06 11.94
N ALA A 11 -3.14 -1.82 12.39
CA ALA A 11 -1.90 -1.35 13.00
C ALA A 11 -1.57 -2.10 14.30
N LYS A 12 -2.59 -2.41 15.09
CA LYS A 12 -2.49 -3.23 16.32
C LYS A 12 -2.17 -4.70 16.01
N LEU A 13 -2.77 -5.26 14.95
CA LEU A 13 -2.56 -6.64 14.50
C LEU A 13 -1.19 -6.86 13.84
N ILE A 14 -0.75 -5.93 12.98
CA ILE A 14 0.51 -6.03 12.24
C ILE A 14 1.71 -5.56 13.08
N ARG A 15 1.48 -5.04 14.30
CA ARG A 15 2.53 -4.49 15.19
C ARG A 15 3.35 -3.38 14.53
N PHE A 16 2.74 -2.63 13.61
CA PHE A 16 3.36 -1.47 12.95
C PHE A 16 3.84 -0.43 13.97
N VAL A 17 3.05 -0.28 15.02
CA VAL A 17 3.34 0.53 16.20
C VAL A 17 3.92 -0.44 17.23
N GLY A 18 5.22 -0.30 17.51
CA GLY A 18 5.97 -1.22 18.35
C GLY A 18 5.47 -1.23 19.79
N GLY A 19 4.47 -2.07 20.06
CA GLY A 19 3.99 -2.43 21.38
C GLY A 19 3.91 -3.95 21.49
N THR A 20 4.85 -4.55 22.20
CA THR A 20 4.64 -5.82 22.91
C THR A 20 3.70 -5.55 24.10
N GLY A 21 2.42 -5.31 23.86
CA GLY A 21 1.39 -5.33 24.92
C GLY A 21 0.74 -6.71 24.90
N SER A 22 0.86 -7.58 25.91
CA SER A 22 0.43 -7.37 27.31
C SER A 22 -0.97 -6.77 27.45
N THR A 23 -1.89 -7.19 26.59
CA THR A 23 -3.27 -7.44 27.03
C THR A 23 -3.40 -8.93 27.29
N LYS A 24 -4.13 -9.34 28.34
CA LYS A 24 -4.46 -10.74 28.68
C LYS A 24 -5.34 -11.45 27.63
N GLU A 25 -5.19 -11.12 26.36
CA GLU A 25 -5.66 -11.93 25.25
C GLU A 25 -4.46 -12.68 24.68
N PRO A 26 -4.59 -13.99 24.38
CA PRO A 26 -3.48 -14.78 23.88
C PRO A 26 -2.87 -14.09 22.67
N GLU A 27 -1.53 -13.95 22.67
CA GLU A 27 -0.74 -13.45 21.55
C GLU A 27 -1.10 -14.24 20.28
N ARG A 28 -2.09 -13.79 19.51
CA ARG A 28 -2.41 -14.40 18.22
C ARG A 28 -1.35 -13.93 17.24
N LYS A 29 -0.26 -14.69 17.16
CA LYS A 29 0.73 -14.58 16.10
C LYS A 29 0.07 -15.10 14.83
N PHE A 30 -0.15 -14.22 13.87
CA PHE A 30 -0.65 -14.56 12.56
C PHE A 30 0.52 -14.53 11.57
N ASP A 31 0.70 -15.60 10.81
CA ASP A 31 1.70 -15.64 9.74
C ASP A 31 1.22 -14.85 8.51
N VAL A 32 -0.10 -14.88 8.25
CA VAL A 32 -0.74 -14.18 7.12
C VAL A 32 -2.04 -13.55 7.58
N ILE A 33 -2.25 -12.29 7.21
CA ILE A 33 -3.50 -11.56 7.44
C ILE A 33 -4.09 -11.25 6.07
N VAL A 34 -5.28 -11.80 5.80
CA VAL A 34 -6.05 -11.48 4.59
C VAL A 34 -7.02 -10.36 4.96
N TYR A 35 -6.85 -9.21 4.31
CA TYR A 35 -7.75 -8.08 4.46
C TYR A 35 -8.67 -8.02 3.25
N ASP A 36 -9.95 -8.31 3.47
CA ASP A 36 -11.01 -8.11 2.49
C ASP A 36 -11.80 -6.85 2.87
N GLY A 37 -11.73 -5.84 2.01
CA GLY A 37 -12.26 -4.50 2.26
C GLY A 37 -13.50 -4.23 1.40
N ILE A 38 -14.45 -3.46 1.94
CA ILE A 38 -15.67 -3.06 1.23
C ILE A 38 -15.35 -2.09 0.06
N SER A 39 -14.32 -1.26 0.21
CA SER A 39 -13.94 -0.26 -0.79
C SER A 39 -12.44 -0.28 -1.08
N SER A 40 -12.10 -0.53 -2.35
CA SER A 40 -10.73 -0.49 -2.85
C SER A 40 -10.11 0.91 -2.69
N GLU A 41 -10.90 1.97 -2.86
CA GLU A 41 -10.42 3.35 -2.72
C GLU A 41 -10.09 3.70 -1.27
N GLU A 42 -10.92 3.29 -0.31
CA GLU A 42 -10.64 3.52 1.10
C GLU A 42 -9.40 2.76 1.56
N THR A 43 -9.21 1.54 1.05
CA THR A 43 -8.00 0.75 1.31
C THR A 43 -6.76 1.44 0.75
N LEU A 44 -6.83 2.00 -0.46
CA LEU A 44 -5.73 2.78 -1.06
C LEU A 44 -5.42 4.04 -0.26
N ARG A 45 -6.46 4.77 0.18
CA ARG A 45 -6.29 5.97 1.02
C ARG A 45 -5.66 5.61 2.36
N MET A 46 -6.02 4.47 2.96
CA MET A 46 -5.39 3.97 4.18
C MET A 46 -3.89 3.73 3.98
N VAL A 47 -3.50 3.06 2.90
CA VAL A 47 -2.09 2.76 2.61
C VAL A 47 -1.30 4.05 2.40
N GLY A 48 -1.82 4.94 1.55
CA GLY A 48 -1.19 6.23 1.26
C GLY A 48 -1.20 7.23 2.43
N ALA A 49 -2.14 7.09 3.37
CA ALA A 49 -2.21 7.95 4.55
C ALA A 49 -0.92 7.87 5.38
N SER A 50 -0.26 6.70 5.43
CA SER A 50 1.00 6.55 6.18
C SER A 50 2.11 7.47 5.68
N GLU A 51 2.29 7.56 4.36
CA GLU A 51 3.29 8.42 3.72
C GLU A 51 2.90 9.90 3.81
N ILE A 52 1.62 10.21 3.56
CA ILE A 52 1.08 11.57 3.66
C ILE A 52 1.22 12.10 5.09
N SER A 53 0.87 11.30 6.10
CA SER A 53 1.04 11.66 7.51
C SER A 53 2.50 11.93 7.85
N ARG A 54 3.45 11.15 7.31
CA ARG A 54 4.89 11.42 7.48
C ARG A 54 5.30 12.76 6.88
N TRP A 55 4.81 13.06 5.67
CA TRP A 55 5.08 14.35 5.01
C TRP A 55 4.53 15.53 5.83
N TYR A 56 3.28 15.44 6.31
CA TYR A 56 2.68 16.45 7.18
C TYR A 56 3.46 16.60 8.50
N MET A 57 3.93 15.49 9.08
CA MET A 57 4.72 15.52 10.31
C MET A 57 6.03 16.30 10.13
N ARG A 58 6.75 16.08 9.02
CA ARG A 58 7.96 16.84 8.66
C ARG A 58 7.65 18.32 8.42
N TYR A 59 6.54 18.61 7.76
CA TYR A 59 6.08 19.98 7.54
C TYR A 59 5.77 20.69 8.86
N LEU A 60 5.04 20.05 9.78
CA LEU A 60 4.73 20.58 11.10
C LEU A 60 5.97 20.78 11.96
N ARG A 61 6.95 19.86 11.90
CA ARG A 61 8.25 20.02 12.56
C ARG A 61 8.96 21.27 12.05
N ASN A 62 9.06 21.45 10.74
CA ASN A 62 9.68 22.63 10.12
C ASN A 62 8.96 23.94 10.50
N LEU A 63 7.63 23.93 10.64
CA LEU A 63 6.87 25.09 11.10
C LEU A 63 7.09 25.37 12.59
N ALA A 64 7.13 24.33 13.42
CA ALA A 64 7.34 24.43 14.86
C ALA A 64 8.76 24.93 15.17
N GLU A 65 9.78 24.52 14.40
CA GLU A 65 11.15 25.03 14.53
C GLU A 65 11.27 26.51 14.12
N LYS A 66 10.44 26.97 13.16
CA LYS A 66 10.42 28.37 12.70
C LYS A 66 9.54 29.29 13.55
N THR A 67 8.68 28.75 14.41
CA THR A 67 7.68 29.52 15.17
C THR A 67 7.88 29.34 16.67
N ASP A 68 8.14 30.42 17.41
CA ASP A 68 8.40 30.35 18.85
C ASP A 68 7.24 29.73 19.66
N THR A 69 5.99 30.01 19.28
CA THR A 69 4.79 29.41 19.90
C THR A 69 4.64 27.91 19.58
N GLY A 70 5.04 27.50 18.37
CA GLY A 70 4.99 26.10 17.93
C GLY A 70 6.03 25.23 18.63
N ARG A 71 7.21 25.79 18.90
CA ARG A 71 8.29 25.13 19.67
C ARG A 71 7.85 24.71 21.07
N LEU A 72 6.97 25.50 21.71
CA LEU A 72 6.52 25.28 23.08
C LEU A 72 5.30 24.36 23.19
N THR A 73 4.39 24.38 22.21
CA THR A 73 3.09 23.68 22.31
C THR A 73 3.04 22.36 21.55
N ALA A 74 3.74 22.23 20.42
CA ALA A 74 3.70 21.03 19.59
C ALA A 74 4.20 19.74 20.30
N PRO A 75 5.26 19.77 21.14
CA PRO A 75 5.73 18.55 21.81
C PRO A 75 4.70 17.92 22.75
N SER A 76 3.82 18.73 23.36
CA SER A 76 2.81 18.26 24.32
C SER A 76 1.69 17.48 23.65
N PHE A 77 1.18 17.95 22.50
CA PHE A 77 0.16 17.24 21.73
C PHE A 77 0.70 15.93 21.16
N LEU A 78 1.93 15.95 20.64
CA LEU A 78 2.58 14.74 20.13
C LEU A 78 2.82 13.71 21.22
N LYS A 79 3.23 14.13 22.41
CA LYS A 79 3.42 13.22 23.54
C LYS A 79 2.12 12.46 23.84
N LEU A 80 0.97 13.11 23.75
CA LEU A 80 -0.33 12.49 24.00
C LEU A 80 -0.69 11.45 22.93
N THR A 81 -0.44 11.76 21.65
CA THR A 81 -0.68 10.85 20.52
C THR A 81 0.30 9.67 20.51
N VAL A 82 1.59 9.92 20.77
CA VAL A 82 2.59 8.83 20.81
C VAL A 82 2.36 7.97 22.06
N ALA A 83 1.92 8.53 23.20
CA ALA A 83 1.58 7.75 24.39
C ALA A 83 0.34 6.86 24.20
N SER A 84 -0.66 7.30 23.43
CA SER A 84 -1.81 6.44 23.10
C SER A 84 -1.44 5.32 22.12
N LEU A 85 -0.44 5.54 21.27
CA LEU A 85 0.07 4.55 20.32
C LEU A 85 1.05 3.56 20.98
N ASN A 86 1.92 4.05 21.87
CA ASN A 86 2.94 3.28 22.59
C ASN A 86 2.75 3.43 24.10
N GLN A 87 1.72 2.78 24.63
CA GLN A 87 1.38 2.85 26.05
C GLN A 87 2.47 2.26 26.97
N ASP A 88 3.31 1.34 26.47
CA ASP A 88 4.28 0.61 27.29
C ASP A 88 5.70 1.22 27.30
N ASN A 89 6.11 1.98 26.27
CA ASN A 89 7.49 2.49 26.14
C ASN A 89 7.71 3.92 26.67
N ILE A 90 6.64 4.68 26.94
CA ILE A 90 6.75 6.10 27.34
C ILE A 90 6.65 6.29 28.86
N ALA A 91 6.08 5.33 29.59
CA ALA A 91 5.92 5.41 31.04
C ALA A 91 7.27 5.55 31.79
N ASP A 92 8.37 5.09 31.20
CA ASP A 92 9.71 5.12 31.83
C ASP A 92 10.55 6.36 31.44
N SER A 93 9.94 7.38 30.84
CA SER A 93 10.68 8.43 30.12
C SER A 93 10.41 9.85 30.62
N GLY A 94 10.44 10.03 31.94
CA GLY A 94 10.19 11.29 32.68
C GLY A 94 11.09 12.50 32.37
N GLY A 95 11.84 12.51 31.26
CA GLY A 95 12.73 13.60 30.86
C GLY A 95 13.04 13.69 29.36
N GLN A 96 12.16 13.20 28.47
CA GLN A 96 12.45 13.26 27.03
C GLN A 96 12.39 14.69 26.46
N THR A 97 13.48 15.11 25.82
CA THR A 97 13.57 16.33 25.01
C THR A 97 12.54 16.30 23.88
N SER A 98 11.96 17.46 23.52
CA SER A 98 11.00 17.60 22.42
C SER A 98 11.46 16.93 21.12
N ALA A 99 12.75 17.00 20.78
CA ALA A 99 13.35 16.34 19.62
C ALA A 99 13.14 14.81 19.62
N LYS A 100 13.31 14.14 20.77
CA LYS A 100 13.12 12.69 20.87
C LYS A 100 11.68 12.26 20.63
N ILE A 101 10.70 13.10 20.99
CA ILE A 101 9.27 12.83 20.75
C ILE A 101 8.97 12.91 19.24
N TRP A 102 9.53 13.89 18.55
CA TRP A 102 9.44 14.00 17.09
C TRP A 102 10.09 12.80 16.40
N ASP A 103 11.29 12.41 16.83
CA ASP A 103 12.03 11.29 16.24
C ASP A 103 11.31 9.94 16.51
N ALA A 104 10.72 9.77 17.70
CA ALA A 104 9.90 8.60 18.01
C ALA A 104 8.68 8.49 17.08
N ALA A 105 7.97 9.60 16.87
CA ALA A 105 6.83 9.63 15.96
C ALA A 105 7.22 9.38 14.49
N ASP A 106 8.32 9.98 14.00
CA ASP A 106 8.82 9.71 12.64
C ASP A 106 9.22 8.24 12.50
N SER A 107 9.83 7.63 13.52
CA SER A 107 10.21 6.21 13.50
C SER A 107 9.01 5.26 13.39
N ILE A 108 7.88 5.60 14.01
CA ILE A 108 6.65 4.80 13.93
C ILE A 108 6.04 4.92 12.53
N LEU A 109 5.93 6.14 12.00
CA LEU A 109 5.40 6.39 10.67
C LEU A 109 6.31 5.79 9.58
N GLU A 110 7.62 5.83 9.78
CA GLU A 110 8.62 5.19 8.91
C GLU A 110 8.46 3.68 8.88
N LYS A 111 8.28 3.03 10.04
CA LYS A 111 7.98 1.60 10.10
C LYS A 111 6.66 1.26 9.41
N GLY A 112 5.65 2.11 9.59
CA GLY A 112 4.37 2.09 8.86
C GLY A 112 4.54 2.08 7.35
N SER A 113 5.06 3.18 6.83
CA SER A 113 5.26 3.39 5.39
C SER A 113 6.19 2.33 4.77
N SER A 114 7.29 1.96 5.45
CA SER A 114 8.24 0.97 4.92
C SER A 114 7.68 -0.44 4.85
N ALA A 115 6.73 -0.83 5.72
CA ALA A 115 6.13 -2.16 5.60
C ALA A 115 5.03 -2.23 4.54
N PHE A 116 4.35 -1.13 4.21
CA PHE A 116 3.47 -1.07 3.04
C PHE A 116 4.25 -1.02 1.72
N ALA A 117 5.38 -0.32 1.69
CA ALA A 117 6.25 -0.27 0.52
C ALA A 117 6.99 -1.59 0.25
N ASN A 118 7.14 -2.45 1.27
CA ASN A 118 7.87 -3.71 1.15
C ASN A 118 6.95 -4.83 0.62
N PRO A 119 7.19 -5.33 -0.61
CA PRO A 119 6.35 -6.35 -1.24
C PRO A 119 6.34 -7.69 -0.50
N LEU A 120 7.34 -7.96 0.36
CA LEU A 120 7.41 -9.18 1.18
C LEU A 120 6.52 -9.12 2.43
N LYS A 121 6.20 -7.92 2.92
CA LYS A 121 5.38 -7.71 4.12
C LYS A 121 3.94 -7.38 3.77
N PHE A 122 3.75 -6.65 2.68
CA PHE A 122 2.46 -6.27 2.17
C PHE A 122 2.38 -6.59 0.68
N SER A 123 1.35 -7.32 0.27
CA SER A 123 1.09 -7.63 -1.12
C SER A 123 -0.38 -7.36 -1.40
N CYS A 124 -0.65 -6.53 -2.41
CA CYS A 124 -2.00 -6.35 -2.93
C CYS A 124 -2.13 -7.01 -4.30
N TYR A 125 -3.33 -7.54 -4.56
CA TYR A 125 -3.68 -8.19 -5.80
C TYR A 125 -4.90 -7.49 -6.39
N LEU A 126 -4.89 -7.31 -7.71
CA LEU A 126 -6.06 -6.81 -8.42
C LEU A 126 -6.97 -7.97 -8.76
N VAL A 127 -8.27 -7.79 -8.69
CA VAL A 127 -9.27 -8.77 -9.13
C VAL A 127 -10.16 -8.09 -10.16
N MET A 128 -10.36 -8.73 -11.30
CA MET A 128 -11.14 -8.15 -12.40
C MET A 128 -11.98 -9.20 -13.12
N ASP A 129 -13.07 -8.73 -13.71
CA ASP A 129 -13.90 -9.50 -14.62
C ASP A 129 -13.51 -9.16 -16.06
N PRO A 130 -12.98 -10.12 -16.85
CA PRO A 130 -12.57 -9.86 -18.23
C PRO A 130 -13.77 -9.64 -19.17
N SER A 131 -14.97 -10.07 -18.80
CA SER A 131 -16.18 -9.84 -19.61
C SER A 131 -16.62 -8.38 -19.59
N ASN A 132 -16.25 -7.64 -18.54
CA ASN A 132 -16.61 -6.25 -18.35
C ASN A 132 -15.42 -5.31 -18.60
N SER A 133 -15.45 -4.59 -19.72
CA SER A 133 -14.41 -3.63 -20.08
C SER A 133 -14.20 -2.52 -19.03
N MET A 134 -15.24 -2.14 -18.27
CA MET A 134 -15.12 -1.17 -17.19
C MET A 134 -14.36 -1.75 -15.99
N SER A 135 -14.53 -3.04 -15.68
CA SER A 135 -13.79 -3.71 -14.60
C SER A 135 -12.29 -3.73 -14.91
N VAL A 136 -11.93 -4.05 -16.16
CA VAL A 136 -10.53 -4.03 -16.62
C VAL A 136 -9.92 -2.64 -16.54
N LYS A 137 -10.64 -1.60 -17.01
CA LYS A 137 -10.18 -0.20 -16.92
C LYS A 137 -10.04 0.27 -15.47
N ALA A 138 -10.98 -0.09 -14.61
CA ALA A 138 -10.93 0.24 -13.18
C ALA A 138 -9.72 -0.43 -12.50
N ALA A 139 -9.44 -1.70 -12.82
CA ALA A 139 -8.28 -2.42 -12.29
C ALA A 139 -6.95 -1.75 -12.71
N LEU A 140 -6.82 -1.35 -13.99
CA LEU A 140 -5.66 -0.57 -14.46
C LEU A 140 -5.53 0.77 -13.72
N ARG A 141 -6.65 1.47 -13.51
CA ARG A 141 -6.65 2.73 -12.76
C ARG A 141 -6.22 2.52 -11.31
N TYR A 142 -6.73 1.48 -10.65
CA TYR A 142 -6.34 1.14 -9.28
C TYR A 142 -4.88 0.72 -9.17
N TRP A 143 -4.31 0.08 -10.20
CA TRP A 143 -2.88 -0.23 -10.23
C TRP A 143 -2.03 1.04 -10.14
N GLY A 144 -2.33 2.04 -10.96
CA GLY A 144 -1.61 3.32 -10.89
C GLY A 144 -1.86 4.05 -9.57
N CYS A 145 -3.09 4.04 -9.04
CA CYS A 145 -3.39 4.63 -7.73
C CYS A 145 -2.62 3.93 -6.59
N ALA A 146 -2.45 2.61 -6.65
CA ALA A 146 -1.65 1.85 -5.68
C ALA A 146 -0.19 2.29 -5.68
N ILE A 147 0.38 2.49 -6.88
CA ILE A 147 1.73 3.00 -7.03
C ILE A 147 1.86 4.43 -6.48
N GLN A 148 0.89 5.30 -6.74
CA GLN A 148 0.85 6.66 -6.18
C GLN A 148 0.72 6.67 -4.65
N ALA A 149 0.04 5.69 -4.08
CA ALA A 149 -0.10 5.52 -2.64
C ALA A 149 1.16 4.91 -1.98
N GLY A 150 2.21 4.61 -2.75
CA GLY A 150 3.47 4.09 -2.23
C GLY A 150 3.49 2.56 -2.03
N THR A 151 2.56 1.83 -2.65
CA THR A 151 2.51 0.36 -2.56
C THR A 151 2.64 -0.32 -3.93
N ASN A 152 3.24 -1.50 -3.94
CA ASN A 152 3.39 -2.32 -5.14
C ASN A 152 2.28 -3.37 -5.25
N VAL A 153 1.69 -3.48 -6.44
CA VAL A 153 0.78 -4.56 -6.80
C VAL A 153 1.61 -5.78 -7.20
N SER A 154 1.34 -6.93 -6.57
CA SER A 154 2.13 -8.16 -6.77
C SER A 154 1.62 -9.02 -7.93
N GLY A 155 0.33 -8.94 -8.24
CA GLY A 155 -0.28 -9.65 -9.37
C GLY A 155 -1.72 -9.22 -9.62
N ALA A 156 -2.29 -9.71 -10.71
CA ALA A 156 -3.71 -9.54 -11.01
C ALA A 156 -4.39 -10.90 -11.26
N PHE A 157 -5.59 -11.05 -10.73
CA PHE A 157 -6.46 -12.19 -10.94
C PHE A 157 -7.61 -11.78 -11.84
N TYR A 158 -7.94 -12.64 -12.80
CA TYR A 158 -9.13 -12.48 -13.63
C TYR A 158 -10.05 -13.68 -13.50
N LEU A 159 -11.34 -13.44 -13.62
CA LEU A 159 -12.33 -14.50 -13.56
C LEU A 159 -12.32 -15.35 -14.84
N ALA A 160 -12.02 -16.64 -14.70
CA ALA A 160 -12.05 -17.60 -15.80
C ALA A 160 -13.43 -18.26 -15.85
N PHE A 161 -14.25 -17.83 -16.81
CA PHE A 161 -15.49 -18.51 -17.14
C PHE A 161 -15.19 -19.76 -17.97
N ALA A 162 -15.79 -20.89 -17.59
CA ALA A 162 -15.58 -22.19 -18.24
C ALA A 162 -16.29 -22.32 -19.61
N SER A 163 -16.36 -21.25 -20.40
CA SER A 163 -16.91 -21.32 -21.76
C SER A 163 -15.77 -21.49 -22.77
N ASN A 164 -15.68 -22.71 -23.31
CA ASN A 164 -14.96 -23.12 -24.51
C ASN A 164 -13.53 -22.56 -24.72
N GLY A 165 -12.53 -23.34 -24.29
CA GLY A 165 -11.42 -23.80 -25.15
C GLY A 165 -10.52 -22.80 -25.89
N ALA A 166 -10.68 -21.49 -25.70
CA ALA A 166 -9.83 -20.48 -26.31
C ALA A 166 -9.23 -19.60 -25.20
N SER A 167 -7.92 -19.77 -25.04
CA SER A 167 -7.05 -18.99 -24.16
C SER A 167 -7.17 -17.50 -24.48
N ASN A 168 -8.12 -16.80 -23.86
CA ASN A 168 -8.19 -15.33 -23.86
C ASN A 168 -7.13 -14.70 -22.94
N LYS A 169 -5.97 -15.36 -22.79
CA LYS A 169 -4.80 -14.89 -22.03
C LYS A 169 -4.16 -13.66 -22.69
N GLY A 170 -4.03 -13.68 -24.02
CA GLY A 170 -3.27 -12.70 -24.80
C GLY A 170 -3.60 -11.22 -24.54
N PRO A 171 -4.86 -10.76 -24.68
CA PRO A 171 -5.17 -9.33 -24.59
C PRO A 171 -5.11 -8.76 -23.17
N ILE A 172 -5.16 -9.61 -22.14
CA ILE A 172 -5.09 -9.19 -20.73
C ILE A 172 -3.64 -9.19 -20.26
N GLU A 173 -2.88 -10.24 -20.58
CA GLU A 173 -1.46 -10.32 -20.27
C GLU A 173 -0.67 -9.15 -20.91
N GLU A 174 -1.05 -8.72 -22.11
CA GLU A 174 -0.43 -7.57 -22.77
C GLU A 174 -0.75 -6.24 -22.05
N LYS A 175 -2.01 -6.01 -21.67
CA LYS A 175 -2.43 -4.76 -20.99
C LYS A 175 -1.86 -4.60 -19.59
N PHE A 176 -1.65 -5.71 -18.90
CA PHE A 176 -1.11 -5.70 -17.55
C PHE A 176 0.39 -5.93 -17.53
N PHE A 177 1.06 -6.07 -18.68
CA PHE A 177 2.51 -6.22 -18.71
C PHE A 177 3.18 -5.02 -18.01
N PRO A 178 4.12 -5.25 -17.07
CA PRO A 178 4.81 -6.50 -16.72
C PRO A 178 4.22 -7.28 -15.52
N LEU A 179 3.06 -6.89 -15.01
CA LEU A 179 2.39 -7.56 -13.90
C LEU A 179 1.98 -8.98 -14.30
N ALA A 180 2.26 -9.95 -13.43
CA ALA A 180 1.86 -11.33 -13.67
C ALA A 180 0.34 -11.50 -13.42
N THR A 181 -0.34 -12.11 -14.37
CA THR A 181 -1.80 -12.32 -14.33
C THR A 181 -2.15 -13.80 -14.27
N ALA A 182 -3.18 -14.16 -13.51
CA ALA A 182 -3.68 -15.53 -13.48
C ALA A 182 -5.21 -15.62 -13.43
N GLY A 183 -5.75 -16.66 -14.07
CA GLY A 183 -7.18 -16.96 -14.04
C GLY A 183 -7.58 -17.70 -12.77
N VAL A 184 -8.70 -17.29 -12.17
CA VAL A 184 -9.34 -17.95 -11.02
C VAL A 184 -10.70 -18.49 -11.49
N PRO A 185 -11.07 -19.75 -11.17
CA PRO A 185 -12.34 -20.32 -11.60
C PRO A 185 -13.54 -19.53 -11.03
N PHE A 186 -14.57 -19.35 -11.85
CA PHE A 186 -15.83 -18.77 -11.37
C PHE A 186 -16.57 -19.74 -10.44
N LEU A 187 -16.96 -19.24 -9.27
CA LEU A 187 -17.76 -19.96 -8.29
C LEU A 187 -19.18 -19.38 -8.31
N SER A 188 -20.15 -20.17 -8.76
CA SER A 188 -21.56 -19.79 -8.68
C SER A 188 -22.03 -19.81 -7.23
N MET A 189 -22.53 -18.66 -6.76
CA MET A 189 -23.09 -18.50 -5.40
C MET A 189 -24.43 -19.22 -5.20
N ASP A 190 -25.03 -19.75 -6.27
CA ASP A 190 -26.37 -20.36 -6.25
C ASP A 190 -26.40 -21.78 -5.65
N SER A 191 -25.24 -22.34 -5.29
CA SER A 191 -25.11 -23.68 -4.69
C SER A 191 -24.13 -23.68 -3.51
N VAL A 192 -24.16 -24.74 -2.69
CA VAL A 192 -23.23 -24.92 -1.57
C VAL A 192 -21.80 -24.88 -2.11
N ILE A 193 -21.06 -23.81 -1.77
CA ILE A 193 -19.70 -23.57 -2.25
C ILE A 193 -18.79 -24.67 -1.70
N ASN A 194 -18.28 -25.51 -2.59
CA ASN A 194 -17.28 -26.51 -2.24
C ASN A 194 -15.88 -25.91 -2.39
N TRP A 195 -15.33 -25.44 -1.26
CA TRP A 195 -14.00 -24.81 -1.21
C TRP A 195 -12.88 -25.75 -1.63
N ASP A 196 -12.98 -27.06 -1.37
CA ASP A 196 -11.96 -28.02 -1.76
C ASP A 196 -11.85 -28.13 -3.28
N ILE A 197 -13.00 -28.15 -3.97
CA ILE A 197 -13.06 -28.15 -5.44
C ILE A 197 -12.53 -26.82 -6.00
N ALA A 198 -12.89 -25.69 -5.40
CA ALA A 198 -12.40 -24.38 -5.81
C ALA A 198 -10.87 -24.25 -5.68
N ILE A 199 -10.32 -24.72 -4.55
CA ILE A 199 -8.88 -24.70 -4.29
C ILE A 199 -8.18 -25.66 -5.24
N ASN A 200 -8.71 -26.85 -5.49
CA ASN A 200 -8.10 -27.83 -6.40
C ASN A 200 -8.11 -27.36 -7.86
N ASN A 201 -9.17 -26.67 -8.29
CA ASN A 201 -9.31 -26.12 -9.64
C ASN A 201 -8.54 -24.81 -9.87
N LEU A 202 -7.84 -24.30 -8.86
CA LEU A 202 -7.03 -23.10 -9.01
C LEU A 202 -5.87 -23.37 -9.98
N ASN A 203 -5.72 -22.50 -10.99
CA ASN A 203 -4.66 -22.62 -12.00
C ASN A 203 -3.26 -22.58 -11.35
N GLU A 204 -2.31 -23.33 -11.92
CA GLU A 204 -0.91 -23.33 -11.49
C GLU A 204 -0.30 -21.92 -11.47
N ASP A 205 -0.67 -21.06 -12.41
CA ASP A 205 -0.23 -19.66 -12.46
C ASP A 205 -0.74 -18.87 -11.24
N ALA A 206 -1.98 -19.13 -10.79
CA ALA A 206 -2.57 -18.48 -9.63
C ALA A 206 -1.95 -19.00 -8.33
N ARG A 207 -1.68 -20.32 -8.24
CA ARG A 207 -0.93 -20.91 -7.12
C ARG A 207 0.47 -20.31 -7.04
N LYS A 208 1.16 -20.19 -8.17
CA LYS A 208 2.49 -19.57 -8.24
C LYS A 208 2.44 -18.12 -7.80
N LEU A 209 1.47 -17.32 -8.24
CA LEU A 209 1.30 -15.93 -7.80
C LEU A 209 1.14 -15.82 -6.28
N LEU A 210 0.32 -16.68 -5.67
CA LEU A 210 0.09 -16.66 -4.22
C LEU A 210 1.28 -17.20 -3.41
N THR A 211 2.05 -18.13 -3.99
CA THR A 211 3.20 -18.77 -3.32
C THR A 211 4.50 -18.01 -3.55
N LEU A 212 4.59 -17.20 -4.61
CA LEU A 212 5.73 -16.34 -4.86
C LEU A 212 5.79 -15.33 -3.72
N LYS A 213 6.73 -15.53 -2.79
CA LYS A 213 7.24 -14.42 -1.98
C LYS A 213 7.69 -13.37 -2.99
N SER A 214 7.07 -12.19 -2.95
CA SER A 214 7.07 -11.10 -3.94
C SER A 214 8.45 -10.47 -4.22
N GLY A 215 9.46 -11.30 -4.47
CA GLY A 215 10.84 -10.94 -4.81
C GLY A 215 11.30 -11.48 -6.17
N ASN A 216 10.54 -12.40 -6.80
CA ASN A 216 10.86 -12.95 -8.12
C ASN A 216 9.95 -12.46 -9.26
N SER A 217 8.83 -11.78 -8.96
CA SER A 217 8.15 -11.00 -9.99
C SER A 217 9.04 -9.81 -10.33
N ARG A 218 9.11 -9.41 -11.60
CA ARG A 218 9.83 -8.21 -12.04
C ARG A 218 9.15 -6.98 -11.43
N SER A 219 9.39 -6.74 -10.14
CA SER A 219 8.82 -5.63 -9.40
C SER A 219 9.48 -4.36 -9.93
N ILE A 220 8.77 -3.67 -10.82
CA ILE A 220 9.19 -2.36 -11.28
C ILE A 220 9.12 -1.42 -10.09
N SER A 221 10.23 -0.76 -9.79
CA SER A 221 10.24 0.30 -8.79
C SER A 221 9.31 1.44 -9.23
N PRO A 222 8.32 1.84 -8.42
CA PRO A 222 7.45 3.00 -8.65
C PRO A 222 8.18 4.24 -9.14
N VAL A 223 9.35 4.49 -8.53
CA VAL A 223 10.21 5.64 -8.81
C VAL A 223 11.62 5.12 -9.04
N THR A 224 12.25 5.55 -10.13
CA THR A 224 13.67 5.31 -10.35
C THR A 224 14.40 6.64 -10.56
N PHE A 225 15.51 6.79 -9.83
CA PHE A 225 16.37 7.96 -9.91
C PHE A 225 17.62 7.58 -10.70
N ASP A 226 17.78 8.18 -11.87
CA ASP A 226 19.04 8.10 -12.62
C ASP A 226 19.90 9.31 -12.27
N GLN A 227 20.87 9.11 -11.38
CA GLN A 227 21.77 10.18 -10.94
C GLN A 227 22.69 10.66 -12.06
N THR A 228 23.05 9.78 -12.99
CA THR A 228 23.95 10.13 -14.11
C THR A 228 23.25 11.07 -15.09
N LYS A 229 21.97 10.82 -15.37
CA LYS A 229 21.14 11.65 -16.26
C LYS A 229 20.39 12.76 -15.55
N LYS A 230 20.40 12.78 -14.21
CA LYS A 230 19.59 13.68 -13.36
C LYS A 230 18.10 13.60 -13.72
N THR A 231 17.62 12.39 -14.06
CA THR A 231 16.23 12.14 -14.45
C THR A 231 15.53 11.28 -13.41
N LEU A 232 14.26 11.56 -13.19
CA LEU A 232 13.37 10.76 -12.36
C LEU A 232 12.32 10.14 -13.27
N THR A 233 12.24 8.83 -13.25
CA THR A 233 11.24 8.08 -14.02
C THR A 233 10.18 7.59 -13.04
N LEU A 234 8.93 7.93 -13.31
CA LEU A 234 7.78 7.50 -12.53
C LEU A 234 6.97 6.52 -13.36
N PHE A 235 6.66 5.39 -12.76
CA PHE A 235 5.81 4.38 -13.36
C PHE A 235 4.35 4.64 -12.94
N LEU A 236 3.49 5.05 -13.88
CA LEU A 236 2.06 5.31 -13.66
C LEU A 236 1.19 4.59 -14.68
N PRO A 237 0.92 3.29 -14.49
CA PRO A 237 0.04 2.54 -15.37
C PRO A 237 -1.42 2.97 -15.20
N GLY A 238 -2.21 2.87 -16.26
CA GLY A 238 -3.66 3.13 -16.21
C GLY A 238 -4.08 4.60 -16.11
N PHE A 239 -3.15 5.53 -16.32
CA PHE A 239 -3.44 6.96 -16.40
C PHE A 239 -3.25 7.47 -17.83
N ASP A 240 -4.20 8.29 -18.29
CA ASP A 240 -4.03 9.04 -19.52
C ASP A 240 -3.11 10.24 -19.29
N LYS A 241 -2.44 10.70 -20.35
CA LYS A 241 -1.50 11.85 -20.27
C LYS A 241 -2.18 13.12 -19.74
N SER A 242 -3.47 13.31 -20.03
CA SER A 242 -4.26 14.45 -19.57
C SER A 242 -4.53 14.44 -18.07
N ASP A 243 -4.51 13.27 -17.43
CA ASP A 243 -4.82 13.10 -16.02
C ASP A 243 -3.64 13.45 -15.12
N ILE A 244 -2.43 13.37 -15.66
CA ILE A 244 -1.20 13.56 -14.90
C ILE A 244 -0.84 15.05 -14.91
N ARG A 245 -0.97 15.69 -13.75
CA ARG A 245 -0.55 17.07 -13.54
C ARG A 245 0.73 17.10 -12.70
N LEU A 246 1.76 17.73 -13.24
CA LEU A 246 3.00 17.99 -12.52
C LEU A 246 3.10 19.48 -12.21
N SER A 247 3.12 19.83 -10.94
CA SER A 247 3.35 21.18 -10.47
C SER A 247 4.45 21.19 -9.41
N GLN A 248 5.27 22.23 -9.45
CA GLN A 248 6.31 22.46 -8.46
C GLN A 248 5.91 23.67 -7.65
N VAL A 249 5.42 23.43 -6.44
CA VAL A 249 5.04 24.48 -5.50
C VAL A 249 6.01 24.42 -4.33
N GLY A 250 7.16 25.10 -4.47
CA GLY A 250 8.23 25.10 -3.47
C GLY A 250 9.50 25.83 -3.92
N PHE A 251 10.39 26.16 -2.97
CA PHE A 251 11.54 27.04 -3.15
C PHE A 251 12.79 26.38 -3.79
N LEU A 252 12.81 25.05 -3.94
CA LEU A 252 13.94 24.34 -4.55
C LEU A 252 13.68 24.12 -6.04
N SER A 253 14.34 24.91 -6.90
CA SER A 253 14.35 24.75 -8.36
C SER A 253 15.14 23.50 -8.78
N LEU A 254 14.51 22.33 -8.74
CA LEU A 254 15.04 21.11 -9.36
C LEU A 254 14.45 20.98 -10.77
N LYS A 255 15.29 21.21 -11.80
CA LYS A 255 14.96 20.88 -13.20
C LYS A 255 14.95 19.36 -13.37
N LEU A 256 13.83 18.73 -13.03
CA LEU A 256 13.61 17.30 -13.26
C LEU A 256 13.00 17.08 -14.64
N LYS A 257 13.69 16.35 -15.50
CA LYS A 257 13.14 15.85 -16.76
C LYS A 257 12.49 14.49 -16.45
N MET A 258 11.17 14.44 -16.43
CA MET A 258 10.40 13.23 -16.18
C MET A 258 10.15 12.48 -17.50
N HIS A 259 10.27 11.16 -17.49
CA HIS A 259 9.79 10.30 -18.56
C HIS A 259 8.67 9.44 -17.99
N CYS A 260 7.46 9.62 -18.52
CA CYS A 260 6.31 8.79 -18.18
C CYS A 260 6.20 7.72 -19.26
N TYR A 261 6.48 6.47 -18.89
CA TYR A 261 6.18 5.33 -19.76
C TYR A 261 4.73 4.93 -19.53
N ILE A 262 3.91 5.08 -20.56
CA ILE A 262 2.53 4.60 -20.60
C ILE A 262 2.58 3.35 -21.47
N TYR A 263 2.19 2.22 -20.90
CA TYR A 263 1.94 0.98 -21.62
C TYR A 263 0.43 0.86 -21.83
#